data_AF-A0A090SIE0-F1
#
_entry.id   AF-A0A090SIE0-F1
#
_cell.length_a   1.000
_cell.length_b   1.000
_cell.length_c   1.000
_cell.angle_alpha   90.00
_cell.angle_beta   90.00
_cell.angle_gamma   90.00
#
_symmetry.space_group_name_H-M   'P 1'
#
loop_
_entity.id
_entity.type
_entity.pdbx_description
1 polymer ?
#
loop_
_entity_poly.entity_id
_entity_poly.type
_entity_poly.pdbx_seq_one_letter_code
_entity_poly.pdbx_strand_id
1 'polypeptide(L)'
;MTFPRLMVTAVSLATLSVSAYADSTEQPRVRLATTTSTYHSGLLDYLLPEFTQETGYQVDIIAAGTGKSLKMGENGDVDVVMTHAPKAEASFVEAGYGIEPRSVMYNDFVIVGPDKDPAHIHDQKSIEQVFDHIAKTNAIFISRGDDSGTHKKELQIWKQTKIEPDFGGYRSVGQGMGPTLNMASEMQGYTMTDRGTWLAYQAKLDLKVLFEGDKHLFNPYQVIVVNPQRYPTLNTKGARA
;
A
#
# COMPACT_ATOMS: atom_id res chain seq x y z
N MET A 1 18.85 -98.13 -15.38
CA MET A 1 17.85 -97.33 -14.65
C MET A 1 18.37 -95.89 -14.60
N THR A 2 18.17 -95.05 -15.61
CA THR A 2 17.08 -94.08 -15.83
C THR A 2 16.85 -93.03 -14.71
N PHE A 3 17.31 -91.79 -15.01
CA PHE A 3 16.81 -90.43 -14.66
C PHE A 3 16.90 -89.88 -13.21
N PRO A 4 16.85 -88.53 -12.97
CA PRO A 4 17.29 -87.36 -13.76
C PRO A 4 17.95 -86.19 -12.94
N ARG A 5 18.49 -85.21 -13.70
CA ARG A 5 18.63 -83.74 -13.47
C ARG A 5 18.40 -83.13 -12.08
N LEU A 6 19.27 -82.19 -11.69
CA LEU A 6 18.83 -80.89 -11.17
C LEU A 6 19.76 -79.76 -11.67
N MET A 7 19.16 -78.85 -12.45
CA MET A 7 19.79 -77.64 -12.99
C MET A 7 19.25 -76.44 -12.17
N VAL A 8 20.18 -75.61 -11.69
CA VAL A 8 20.16 -74.13 -11.61
C VAL A 8 18.84 -73.43 -11.28
N THR A 9 18.82 -72.64 -10.20
CA THR A 9 18.57 -71.17 -10.29
C THR A 9 18.83 -70.49 -8.93
N ALA A 10 19.91 -69.70 -8.85
CA ALA A 10 20.10 -68.74 -7.76
C ALA A 10 19.34 -67.47 -8.14
N VAL A 11 18.24 -67.19 -7.43
CA VAL A 11 17.46 -65.96 -7.58
C VAL A 11 18.15 -64.88 -6.74
N SER A 12 18.92 -64.01 -7.39
CA SER A 12 19.46 -62.80 -6.77
C SER A 12 18.33 -61.78 -6.62
N LEU A 13 17.86 -61.59 -5.39
CA LEU A 13 16.83 -60.62 -5.04
C LEU A 13 17.47 -59.21 -5.03
N ALA A 14 17.34 -58.48 -6.13
CA ALA A 14 17.75 -57.09 -6.21
C ALA A 14 16.72 -56.21 -5.47
N THR A 15 17.07 -55.79 -4.26
CA THR A 15 16.32 -54.77 -3.51
C THR A 15 16.48 -53.41 -4.19
N LEU A 16 15.48 -53.01 -4.98
CA LEU A 16 15.33 -51.65 -5.47
C LEU A 16 14.97 -50.73 -4.31
N SER A 17 15.97 -50.03 -3.77
CA SER A 17 15.78 -48.91 -2.86
C SER A 17 15.16 -47.75 -3.64
N VAL A 18 13.84 -47.59 -3.54
CA VAL A 18 13.14 -46.39 -4.03
C VAL A 18 13.45 -45.26 -3.04
N SER A 19 14.52 -44.51 -3.31
CA SER A 19 14.73 -43.22 -2.67
C SER A 19 13.62 -42.28 -3.13
N ALA A 20 12.58 -42.12 -2.31
CA ALA A 20 11.61 -41.06 -2.46
C ALA A 20 12.36 -39.72 -2.29
N TYR A 21 12.71 -39.09 -3.41
CA TYR A 21 13.04 -37.68 -3.42
C TYR A 21 11.76 -36.95 -3.02
N ALA A 22 11.68 -36.55 -1.75
CA ALA A 22 10.76 -35.51 -1.33
C ALA A 22 11.22 -34.24 -2.07
N ASP A 23 10.55 -33.93 -3.17
CA ASP A 23 10.73 -32.71 -3.92
C ASP A 23 10.15 -31.58 -3.05
N SER A 24 10.91 -31.13 -2.06
CA SER A 24 10.67 -29.87 -1.39
C SER A 24 11.06 -28.77 -2.37
N THR A 25 10.24 -28.59 -3.40
CA THR A 25 10.30 -27.42 -4.27
C THR A 25 9.96 -26.23 -3.38
N GLU A 26 10.99 -25.62 -2.82
CA GLU A 26 10.88 -24.33 -2.14
C GLU A 26 10.17 -23.39 -3.12
N GLN A 27 8.96 -22.96 -2.76
CA GLN A 27 8.18 -22.14 -3.66
C GLN A 27 8.97 -20.87 -3.98
N PRO A 28 9.15 -20.54 -5.28
CA PRO A 28 9.97 -19.42 -5.66
C PRO A 28 9.44 -18.14 -4.98
N ARG A 29 10.36 -17.37 -4.37
CA ARG A 29 10.01 -16.21 -3.56
C ARG A 29 10.09 -14.93 -4.39
N VAL A 30 9.20 -13.99 -4.12
CA VAL A 30 9.18 -12.64 -4.67
C VAL A 30 9.30 -11.66 -3.51
N ARG A 31 10.30 -10.79 -3.53
CA ARG A 31 10.49 -9.77 -2.49
C ARG A 31 9.76 -8.50 -2.91
N LEU A 32 8.87 -8.04 -2.05
CA LEU A 32 8.05 -6.85 -2.22
C LEU A 32 8.45 -5.79 -1.19
N ALA A 33 8.92 -4.63 -1.65
CA ALA A 33 8.96 -3.45 -0.80
C ALA A 33 7.63 -2.69 -0.88
N THR A 34 7.03 -2.38 0.27
CA THR A 34 5.81 -1.58 0.31
C THR A 34 5.80 -0.59 1.46
N THR A 35 4.75 0.23 1.51
CA THR A 35 4.64 1.25 2.54
C THR A 35 4.04 0.70 3.84
N THR A 36 4.42 1.26 4.98
CA THR A 36 3.86 0.88 6.29
C THR A 36 2.34 1.02 6.33
N SER A 37 1.78 2.04 5.66
CA SER A 37 0.33 2.20 5.50
C SER A 37 -0.30 1.07 4.69
N THR A 38 0.33 0.62 3.60
CA THR A 38 -0.12 -0.56 2.85
C THR A 38 -0.13 -1.80 3.73
N TYR A 39 0.97 -2.05 4.44
CA TYR A 39 1.12 -3.24 5.26
C TYR A 39 0.08 -3.31 6.39
N HIS A 40 -0.10 -2.22 7.14
CA HIS A 40 -1.05 -2.17 8.25
C HIS A 40 -2.52 -2.08 7.82
N SER A 41 -2.81 -1.89 6.53
CA SER A 41 -4.19 -1.95 6.03
C SER A 41 -4.78 -3.38 6.05
N GLY A 42 -3.93 -4.40 6.15
CA GLY A 42 -4.31 -5.81 6.01
C GLY A 42 -4.57 -6.24 4.57
N LEU A 43 -4.50 -5.35 3.58
CA LEU A 43 -4.78 -5.68 2.18
C LEU A 43 -3.96 -6.87 1.67
N LEU A 44 -2.67 -6.88 1.95
CA LEU A 44 -1.78 -7.93 1.47
C LEU A 44 -2.08 -9.29 2.11
N ASP A 45 -2.66 -9.30 3.32
CA ASP A 45 -3.09 -10.54 3.98
C ASP A 45 -4.26 -11.20 3.23
N TYR A 46 -5.07 -10.42 2.52
CA TYR A 46 -6.14 -10.93 1.65
C TYR A 46 -5.64 -11.31 0.25
N LEU A 47 -4.73 -10.52 -0.34
CA LEU A 47 -4.31 -10.71 -1.73
C LEU A 47 -3.27 -11.82 -1.91
N LEU A 48 -2.31 -11.93 -0.99
CA LEU A 48 -1.18 -12.84 -1.16
C LEU A 48 -1.53 -14.33 -1.10
N PRO A 49 -2.49 -14.79 -0.26
CA PRO A 49 -2.92 -16.19 -0.30
C PRO A 49 -3.47 -16.61 -1.67
N GLU A 50 -4.30 -15.77 -2.28
CA GLU A 50 -4.86 -16.00 -3.62
C GLU A 50 -3.76 -15.98 -4.68
N PHE A 51 -2.86 -14.99 -4.64
CA PHE A 51 -1.70 -14.92 -5.54
C PHE A 51 -0.82 -16.17 -5.46
N THR A 52 -0.51 -16.65 -4.25
CA THR A 52 0.28 -17.88 -4.07
C THR A 52 -0.45 -19.11 -4.59
N GLN A 53 -1.78 -19.19 -4.40
CA GLN A 53 -2.58 -20.30 -4.93
C GLN A 53 -2.57 -20.33 -6.47
N GLU A 54 -2.71 -19.18 -7.12
CA GLU A 54 -2.77 -19.09 -8.58
C GLU A 54 -1.41 -19.27 -9.26
N THR A 55 -0.35 -18.74 -8.65
CA THR A 55 0.97 -18.62 -9.31
C THR A 55 2.05 -19.55 -8.76
N GLY A 56 1.88 -20.04 -7.53
CA GLY A 56 2.90 -20.80 -6.81
C GLY A 56 4.08 -19.97 -6.31
N TYR A 57 4.01 -18.63 -6.36
CA TYR A 57 5.03 -17.75 -5.77
C TYR A 57 4.64 -17.34 -4.35
N GLN A 58 5.60 -17.37 -3.41
CA GLN A 58 5.45 -16.76 -2.10
C GLN A 58 5.99 -15.33 -2.10
N VAL A 59 5.37 -14.42 -1.37
CA VAL A 59 5.79 -13.01 -1.31
C VAL A 59 6.38 -12.66 0.06
N ASP A 60 7.62 -12.18 0.06
CA ASP A 60 8.29 -11.61 1.23
C ASP A 60 8.06 -10.11 1.27
N ILE A 61 7.36 -9.63 2.29
CA ILE A 61 7.04 -8.21 2.42
C ILE A 61 8.09 -7.50 3.29
N ILE A 62 8.60 -6.37 2.79
CA ILE A 62 9.39 -5.42 3.56
C ILE A 62 8.64 -4.08 3.59
N ALA A 63 8.09 -3.73 4.76
CA ALA A 63 7.33 -2.50 4.96
C ALA A 63 8.24 -1.35 5.43
N ALA A 64 8.19 -0.21 4.75
CA ALA A 64 8.95 0.99 5.11
C ALA A 64 8.22 2.29 4.68
N GLY A 65 8.81 3.47 4.86
CA GLY A 65 8.30 4.68 4.22
C GLY A 65 8.46 4.62 2.70
N THR A 66 7.69 5.41 1.94
CA THR A 66 7.77 5.47 0.45
C THR A 66 9.20 5.62 -0.07
N GLY A 67 9.96 6.59 0.44
CA GLY A 67 11.32 6.85 -0.02
C GLY A 67 12.26 5.66 0.22
N LYS A 68 12.14 5.00 1.38
CA LYS A 68 12.93 3.81 1.71
C LYS A 68 12.50 2.60 0.87
N SER A 69 11.21 2.47 0.55
CA SER A 69 10.68 1.41 -0.31
C SER A 69 11.21 1.52 -1.74
N LEU A 70 11.15 2.73 -2.32
CA LEU A 70 11.73 3.00 -3.63
C LEU A 70 13.26 2.82 -3.60
N LYS A 71 13.94 3.23 -2.51
CA LYS A 71 15.38 3.03 -2.37
C LYS A 71 15.78 1.55 -2.34
N MET A 72 15.00 0.68 -1.69
CA MET A 72 15.23 -0.77 -1.74
C MET A 72 15.13 -1.32 -3.17
N GLY A 73 14.15 -0.85 -3.96
CA GLY A 73 14.06 -1.17 -5.38
C GLY A 73 15.26 -0.62 -6.18
N GLU A 74 15.68 0.61 -5.89
CA GLU A 74 16.85 1.22 -6.53
C GLU A 74 18.12 0.41 -6.29
N ASN A 75 18.28 -0.18 -5.10
CA ASN A 75 19.43 -0.96 -4.68
C ASN A 75 19.40 -2.43 -5.12
N GLY A 76 18.27 -2.94 -5.63
CA GLY A 76 18.09 -4.35 -5.99
C GLY A 76 17.83 -5.26 -4.79
N ASP A 77 17.40 -4.70 -3.65
CA ASP A 77 17.10 -5.45 -2.43
C ASP A 77 15.79 -6.26 -2.56
N VAL A 78 14.93 -5.84 -3.50
CA VAL A 78 13.60 -6.41 -3.77
C VAL A 78 13.37 -6.60 -5.27
N ASP A 79 12.38 -7.43 -5.62
CA ASP A 79 12.06 -7.73 -7.02
C ASP A 79 10.97 -6.78 -7.56
N VAL A 80 10.11 -6.27 -6.67
CA VAL A 80 9.00 -5.39 -6.99
C VAL A 80 8.77 -4.38 -5.86
N VAL A 81 8.33 -3.17 -6.22
CA VAL A 81 7.91 -2.15 -5.26
C VAL A 81 6.42 -1.85 -5.43
N MET A 82 5.70 -1.65 -4.33
CA MET A 82 4.31 -1.21 -4.32
C MET A 82 4.16 0.02 -3.44
N THR A 83 3.95 1.18 -4.06
CA THR A 83 3.84 2.46 -3.37
C THR A 83 2.60 3.24 -3.83
N HIS A 84 2.45 4.46 -3.35
CA HIS A 84 1.29 5.34 -3.57
C HIS A 84 1.75 6.81 -3.59
N ALA A 85 2.77 7.09 -4.40
CA ALA A 85 3.41 8.40 -4.53
C ALA A 85 3.79 8.70 -5.99
N PRO A 86 2.82 9.09 -6.83
CA PRO A 86 2.98 9.17 -8.28
C PRO A 86 4.18 9.96 -8.76
N LYS A 87 4.50 11.08 -8.10
CA LYS A 87 5.66 11.90 -8.46
C LYS A 87 6.99 11.17 -8.20
N ALA A 88 7.12 10.51 -7.07
CA ALA A 88 8.35 9.77 -6.73
C ALA A 88 8.49 8.51 -7.58
N GLU A 89 7.38 7.83 -7.86
CA GLU A 89 7.29 6.68 -8.76
C GLU A 89 7.67 7.04 -10.20
N ALA A 90 7.18 8.17 -10.71
CA ALA A 90 7.57 8.67 -12.03
C ALA A 90 9.07 8.93 -12.11
N SER A 91 9.66 9.61 -11.12
CA SER A 91 11.10 9.82 -11.06
C SER A 91 11.90 8.51 -10.95
N PHE A 92 11.37 7.51 -10.23
CA PHE A 92 11.99 6.19 -10.10
C PHE A 92 12.05 5.44 -11.44
N VAL A 93 10.97 5.50 -12.22
CA VAL A 93 10.91 4.91 -13.57
C VAL A 93 11.75 5.69 -14.57
N GLU A 94 11.68 7.02 -14.55
CA GLU A 94 12.46 7.91 -15.44
C GLU A 94 13.97 7.72 -15.24
N ALA A 95 14.42 7.51 -13.99
CA ALA A 95 15.81 7.20 -13.67
C ALA A 95 16.23 5.76 -14.07
N GLY A 96 15.31 4.95 -14.63
CA GLY A 96 15.57 3.59 -15.07
C GLY A 96 15.69 2.57 -13.94
N TYR A 97 15.24 2.90 -12.73
CA TYR A 97 15.32 2.00 -11.57
C TYR A 97 14.21 0.95 -11.57
N GLY A 98 13.03 1.32 -12.08
CA GLY A 98 11.89 0.44 -12.27
C GLY A 98 11.39 0.42 -13.71
N ILE A 99 10.65 -0.62 -14.05
CA ILE A 99 9.98 -0.81 -15.33
C ILE A 99 8.51 -1.20 -15.10
N GLU A 100 7.70 -1.06 -16.15
CA GLU A 100 6.31 -1.55 -16.18
C GLU A 100 5.46 -1.05 -15.01
N PRO A 101 5.38 0.27 -14.75
CA PRO A 101 4.49 0.79 -13.71
C PRO A 101 3.04 0.43 -14.03
N ARG A 102 2.35 -0.22 -13.09
CA ARG A 102 0.94 -0.58 -13.19
C ARG A 102 0.17 -0.01 -12.03
N SER A 103 -0.89 0.75 -12.35
CA SER A 103 -1.87 1.17 -11.34
C SER A 103 -2.75 -0.03 -10.97
N VAL A 104 -2.79 -0.38 -9.68
CA VAL A 104 -3.49 -1.58 -9.20
C VAL A 104 -4.79 -1.24 -8.48
N MET A 105 -4.81 -0.14 -7.73
CA MET A 105 -5.98 0.36 -7.01
C MET A 105 -5.74 1.82 -6.64
N TYR A 106 -6.69 2.43 -5.97
CA TYR A 106 -6.51 3.70 -5.29
C TYR A 106 -7.03 3.57 -3.87
N ASN A 107 -6.34 4.21 -2.93
CA ASN A 107 -6.99 4.60 -1.68
C ASN A 107 -7.67 5.95 -1.91
N ASP A 108 -8.70 6.23 -1.14
CA ASP A 108 -9.45 7.47 -1.22
C ASP A 108 -9.28 8.26 0.09
N PHE A 109 -9.02 9.55 -0.03
CA PHE A 109 -9.07 10.47 1.09
C PHE A 109 -10.50 10.98 1.27
N VAL A 110 -10.92 11.17 2.50
CA VAL A 110 -12.22 11.75 2.83
C VAL A 110 -12.03 12.95 3.74
N ILE A 111 -12.93 13.93 3.62
CA ILE A 111 -13.04 15.01 4.59
C ILE A 111 -14.08 14.60 5.61
N VAL A 112 -13.65 14.57 6.86
CA VAL A 112 -14.52 14.27 7.99
C VAL A 112 -14.70 15.51 8.84
N GLY A 113 -15.86 15.63 9.46
CA GLY A 113 -16.20 16.76 10.32
C GLY A 113 -17.44 16.48 11.17
N PRO A 114 -17.90 17.46 11.96
CA PRO A 114 -19.08 17.32 12.81
C PRO A 114 -20.35 17.08 12.00
N ASP A 115 -21.29 16.32 12.54
CA ASP A 115 -22.60 16.06 11.91
C ASP A 115 -23.38 17.35 11.56
N LYS A 116 -23.21 18.40 12.37
CA LYS A 116 -23.87 19.70 12.15
C LYS A 116 -23.29 20.49 10.97
N ASP A 117 -22.12 20.11 10.47
CA ASP A 117 -21.41 20.76 9.36
C ASP A 117 -21.50 22.31 9.39
N PRO A 118 -20.98 22.98 10.43
CA PRO A 118 -21.04 24.44 10.54
C PRO A 118 -20.33 25.21 9.41
N ALA A 119 -19.50 24.55 8.61
CA ALA A 119 -18.82 25.16 7.46
C ALA A 119 -19.57 24.91 6.14
N HIS A 120 -20.65 24.12 6.18
CA HIS A 120 -21.49 23.76 5.04
C HIS A 120 -20.68 23.15 3.89
N ILE A 121 -19.80 22.21 4.21
CA ILE A 121 -18.92 21.55 3.22
C ILE A 121 -19.58 20.35 2.53
N HIS A 122 -20.65 19.79 3.11
CA HIS A 122 -21.28 18.56 2.59
C HIS A 122 -21.82 18.71 1.17
N ASP A 123 -22.41 19.87 0.87
CA ASP A 123 -23.06 20.13 -0.42
C ASP A 123 -22.11 20.73 -1.47
N GLN A 124 -20.82 20.82 -1.16
CA GLN A 124 -19.83 21.33 -2.10
C GLN A 124 -19.59 20.34 -3.24
N LYS A 125 -19.11 20.84 -4.38
CA LYS A 125 -18.96 20.02 -5.61
C LYS A 125 -17.51 19.65 -5.91
N SER A 126 -16.56 20.28 -5.23
CA SER A 126 -15.14 20.00 -5.42
C SER A 126 -14.37 20.18 -4.12
N ILE A 127 -13.24 19.48 -4.02
CA ILE A 127 -12.40 19.54 -2.81
C ILE A 127 -11.84 20.95 -2.57
N GLU A 128 -11.62 21.71 -3.64
CA GLU A 128 -11.18 23.10 -3.54
C GLU A 128 -12.24 24.00 -2.89
N GLN A 129 -13.53 23.77 -3.19
CA GLN A 129 -14.64 24.49 -2.55
C GLN A 129 -14.75 24.14 -1.06
N VAL A 130 -14.52 22.88 -0.69
CA VAL A 130 -14.51 22.44 0.71
C VAL A 130 -13.44 23.19 1.50
N PHE A 131 -12.20 23.20 0.99
CA PHE A 131 -11.07 23.86 1.65
C PHE A 131 -11.28 25.38 1.73
N ASP A 132 -11.80 26.00 0.67
CA ASP A 132 -12.17 27.41 0.63
C ASP A 132 -13.25 27.76 1.68
N HIS A 133 -14.30 26.94 1.80
CA HIS A 133 -15.36 27.12 2.81
C HIS A 133 -14.83 27.01 4.25
N ILE A 134 -13.99 26.02 4.52
CA ILE A 134 -13.36 25.84 5.84
C ILE A 134 -12.53 27.07 6.22
N ALA A 135 -11.72 27.58 5.30
CA ALA A 135 -10.90 28.76 5.53
C ALA A 135 -11.75 30.03 5.72
N LYS A 136 -12.74 30.27 4.85
CA LYS A 136 -13.62 31.46 4.89
C LYS A 136 -14.48 31.54 6.14
N THR A 137 -14.94 30.39 6.63
CA THR A 137 -15.70 30.30 7.88
C THR A 137 -14.80 30.29 9.12
N ASN A 138 -13.48 30.28 8.93
CA ASN A 138 -12.48 30.10 9.98
C ASN A 138 -12.79 28.86 10.86
N ALA A 139 -13.32 27.81 10.23
CA ALA A 139 -13.65 26.57 10.89
C ALA A 139 -12.38 25.86 11.38
N ILE A 140 -12.50 25.08 12.45
CA ILE A 140 -11.37 24.33 13.00
C ILE A 140 -10.98 23.26 11.99
N PHE A 141 -9.73 23.30 11.51
CA PHE A 141 -9.17 22.28 10.62
C PHE A 141 -7.90 21.71 11.24
N ILE A 142 -7.88 20.40 11.50
CA ILE A 142 -6.75 19.71 12.10
C ILE A 142 -5.92 19.07 10.98
N SER A 143 -4.77 19.65 10.70
CA SER A 143 -3.74 19.08 9.82
C SER A 143 -2.85 18.13 10.60
N ARG A 144 -2.43 17.06 9.94
CA ARG A 144 -1.42 16.11 10.45
C ARG A 144 -0.12 16.81 10.86
N GLY A 145 0.36 17.76 10.04
CA GLY A 145 1.55 18.55 10.33
C GLY A 145 2.87 17.77 10.48
N ASP A 146 2.95 16.54 9.97
CA ASP A 146 4.00 15.56 10.28
C ASP A 146 4.84 15.12 9.06
N ASP A 147 4.77 15.88 7.96
CA ASP A 147 5.42 15.59 6.67
C ASP A 147 5.07 14.24 6.01
N SER A 148 4.02 13.57 6.50
CA SER A 148 3.49 12.33 5.92
C SER A 148 2.90 12.50 4.53
N GLY A 149 2.58 11.39 3.87
CA GLY A 149 1.86 11.39 2.59
C GLY A 149 0.52 12.12 2.67
N THR A 150 -0.24 11.91 3.75
CA THR A 150 -1.51 12.62 4.00
C THR A 150 -1.29 14.13 4.15
N HIS A 151 -0.30 14.55 4.95
CA HIS A 151 0.03 15.97 5.11
C HIS A 151 0.43 16.62 3.78
N LYS A 152 1.28 15.95 2.99
CA LYS A 152 1.69 16.46 1.66
C LYS A 152 0.52 16.55 0.69
N LYS A 153 -0.42 15.60 0.74
CA LYS A 153 -1.63 15.63 -0.06
C LYS A 153 -2.54 16.80 0.33
N GLU A 154 -2.71 17.03 1.62
CA GLU A 154 -3.48 18.15 2.17
C GLU A 154 -2.91 19.49 1.70
N LEU A 155 -1.60 19.69 1.86
CA LEU A 155 -0.91 20.91 1.41
C LEU A 155 -1.01 21.11 -0.12
N GLN A 156 -1.06 20.04 -0.91
CA GLN A 156 -1.29 20.15 -2.35
C GLN A 156 -2.68 20.70 -2.66
N ILE A 157 -3.70 20.29 -1.91
CA ILE A 157 -5.07 20.80 -2.07
C ILE A 157 -5.12 22.27 -1.64
N TRP A 158 -4.55 22.64 -0.48
CA TRP A 158 -4.45 24.05 -0.07
C TRP A 158 -3.80 24.91 -1.16
N LYS A 159 -2.69 24.45 -1.74
CA LYS A 159 -2.01 25.16 -2.82
C LYS A 159 -2.89 25.34 -4.07
N GLN A 160 -3.76 24.38 -4.39
CA GLN A 160 -4.72 24.50 -5.51
C GLN A 160 -5.77 25.58 -5.25
N THR A 161 -6.19 25.76 -4.00
CA THR A 161 -7.11 26.84 -3.60
C THR A 161 -6.46 28.23 -3.60
N LYS A 162 -5.13 28.31 -3.65
CA LYS A 162 -4.33 29.54 -3.46
C LYS A 162 -4.54 30.20 -2.09
N ILE A 163 -4.96 29.42 -1.11
CA ILE A 163 -5.09 29.83 0.29
C ILE A 163 -3.88 29.27 1.04
N GLU A 164 -3.16 30.14 1.74
CA GLU A 164 -2.16 29.72 2.72
C GLU A 164 -2.92 29.32 4.00
N PRO A 165 -2.68 28.12 4.56
CA PRO A 165 -3.40 27.66 5.75
C PRO A 165 -2.82 28.28 7.04
N ASP A 166 -2.94 29.59 7.18
CA ASP A 166 -2.48 30.37 8.34
C ASP A 166 -3.64 31.00 9.15
N PHE A 167 -4.89 30.67 8.79
CA PHE A 167 -6.09 31.17 9.44
C PHE A 167 -6.24 30.64 10.88
N GLY A 168 -6.95 31.40 11.70
CA GLY A 168 -7.08 31.15 13.15
C GLY A 168 -7.72 29.80 13.53
N GLY A 169 -8.40 29.12 12.62
CA GLY A 169 -8.95 27.76 12.79
C GLY A 169 -8.00 26.62 12.39
N TYR A 170 -6.92 26.90 11.64
CA TYR A 170 -5.98 25.88 11.19
C TYR A 170 -5.05 25.42 12.32
N ARG A 171 -4.87 24.10 12.48
CA ARG A 171 -4.03 23.49 13.52
C ARG A 171 -3.15 22.43 12.91
N SER A 172 -1.85 22.68 12.80
CA SER A 172 -0.85 21.70 12.38
C SER A 172 -0.24 21.02 13.60
N VAL A 173 -0.59 19.74 13.85
CA VAL A 173 -0.35 19.11 15.16
C VAL A 173 0.93 18.27 15.26
N GLY A 174 1.53 17.89 14.13
CA GLY A 174 2.74 17.06 14.11
C GLY A 174 2.50 15.63 14.59
N GLN A 175 1.32 15.07 14.34
CA GLN A 175 0.91 13.74 14.85
C GLN A 175 0.41 12.81 13.73
N GLY A 176 0.35 11.52 14.06
CA GLY A 176 -0.24 10.49 13.20
C GLY A 176 -1.77 10.64 13.05
N MET A 177 -2.35 9.85 12.15
CA MET A 177 -3.74 10.01 11.73
C MET A 177 -4.77 9.75 12.84
N GLY A 178 -4.57 8.74 13.68
CA GLY A 178 -5.46 8.45 14.82
C GLY A 178 -5.59 9.61 15.80
N PRO A 179 -4.47 10.13 16.36
CA PRO A 179 -4.49 11.31 17.21
C PRO A 179 -5.10 12.56 16.54
N THR A 180 -4.80 12.80 15.25
CA THR A 180 -5.43 13.89 14.48
C THR A 180 -6.95 13.74 14.39
N LEU A 181 -7.46 12.53 14.14
CA LEU A 181 -8.91 12.25 14.11
C LEU A 181 -9.56 12.46 15.48
N ASN A 182 -8.93 11.98 16.56
CA ASN A 182 -9.41 12.19 17.92
C ASN A 182 -9.52 13.68 18.25
N MET A 183 -8.50 14.47 17.91
CA MET A 183 -8.53 15.91 18.14
C MET A 183 -9.61 16.61 17.32
N ALA A 184 -9.80 16.22 16.05
CA ALA A 184 -10.89 16.74 15.24
C ALA A 184 -12.27 16.43 15.87
N SER A 185 -12.44 15.23 16.43
CA SER A 185 -13.66 14.84 17.15
C SER A 185 -13.86 15.66 18.42
N GLU A 186 -12.84 15.78 19.27
CA GLU A 186 -12.89 16.52 20.53
C GLU A 186 -13.17 18.02 20.31
N MET A 187 -12.56 18.61 19.30
CA MET A 187 -12.71 20.02 18.96
C MET A 187 -13.94 20.30 18.10
N GLN A 188 -14.66 19.27 17.68
CA GLN A 188 -15.74 19.37 16.68
C GLN A 188 -15.27 20.17 15.46
N GLY A 189 -14.13 19.76 14.90
CA GLY A 189 -13.51 20.33 13.71
C GLY A 189 -13.42 19.35 12.55
N TYR A 190 -12.80 19.80 11.47
CA TYR A 190 -12.62 19.07 10.22
C TYR A 190 -11.21 18.51 10.11
N THR A 191 -11.04 17.41 9.38
CA THR A 191 -9.72 16.92 8.96
C THR A 191 -9.84 16.08 7.69
N MET A 192 -8.71 15.87 7.01
CA MET A 192 -8.59 14.94 5.89
C MET A 192 -7.94 13.64 6.37
N THR A 193 -8.57 12.51 6.08
CA THR A 193 -8.07 11.18 6.45
C THR A 193 -8.17 10.21 5.29
N ASP A 194 -7.28 9.21 5.23
CA ASP A 194 -7.50 8.08 4.33
C ASP A 194 -8.67 7.23 4.82
N ARG A 195 -9.41 6.61 3.89
CA ARG A 195 -10.62 5.82 4.20
C ARG A 195 -10.33 4.61 5.07
N GLY A 196 -9.17 3.98 4.92
CA GLY A 196 -8.75 2.85 5.75
C GLY A 196 -8.68 3.23 7.23
N THR A 197 -7.96 4.32 7.55
CA THR A 197 -7.89 4.83 8.92
C THR A 197 -9.26 5.29 9.42
N TRP A 198 -10.06 5.95 8.59
CA TRP A 198 -11.43 6.34 8.96
C TRP A 198 -12.26 5.13 9.41
N LEU A 199 -12.30 4.07 8.61
CA LEU A 199 -13.08 2.86 8.93
C LEU A 199 -12.63 2.20 10.25
N ALA A 200 -11.33 2.27 10.56
CA ALA A 200 -10.77 1.73 11.80
C ALA A 200 -11.13 2.57 13.04
N TYR A 201 -11.39 3.87 12.88
CA TYR A 201 -11.63 4.80 13.99
C TYR A 201 -13.08 5.27 14.12
N GLN A 202 -13.90 5.25 13.06
CA GLN A 202 -15.22 5.87 12.99
C GLN A 202 -16.16 5.49 14.16
N ALA A 203 -16.05 4.27 14.67
CA ALA A 203 -16.88 3.80 15.79
C ALA A 203 -16.56 4.49 17.13
N LYS A 204 -15.46 5.25 17.22
CA LYS A 204 -14.96 5.94 18.41
C LYS A 204 -14.97 7.46 18.25
N LEU A 205 -15.49 7.99 17.14
CA LEU A 205 -15.43 9.40 16.79
C LEU A 205 -16.83 9.98 16.62
N ASP A 206 -17.03 11.20 17.09
CA ASP A 206 -18.25 11.99 16.86
C ASP A 206 -18.10 12.86 15.60
N LEU A 207 -17.72 12.20 14.50
CA LEU A 207 -17.51 12.79 13.18
C LEU A 207 -18.27 11.99 12.12
N LYS A 208 -18.45 12.58 10.94
CA LYS A 208 -18.96 11.90 9.73
C LYS A 208 -18.09 12.24 8.54
N VAL A 209 -18.10 11.37 7.54
CA VAL A 209 -17.64 11.75 6.19
C VAL A 209 -18.61 12.80 5.67
N LEU A 210 -18.09 13.99 5.38
CA LEU A 210 -18.86 15.10 4.85
C LEU A 210 -18.56 15.33 3.36
N PHE A 211 -17.37 14.95 2.89
CA PHE A 211 -17.03 15.08 1.48
C PHE A 211 -16.09 13.96 1.02
N GLU A 212 -16.40 13.37 -0.15
CA GLU A 212 -15.69 12.25 -0.75
C GLU A 212 -15.91 12.19 -2.28
N GLY A 213 -15.14 11.35 -2.99
CA GLY A 213 -15.38 11.04 -4.40
C GLY A 213 -14.81 12.03 -5.42
N ASP A 214 -14.18 13.13 -4.97
CA ASP A 214 -13.40 14.00 -5.85
C ASP A 214 -12.14 13.26 -6.34
N LYS A 215 -11.85 13.32 -7.65
CA LYS A 215 -10.67 12.69 -8.26
C LYS A 215 -9.34 13.12 -7.60
N HIS A 216 -9.30 14.32 -7.03
CA HIS A 216 -8.12 14.82 -6.33
C HIS A 216 -7.94 14.18 -4.97
N LEU A 217 -8.94 13.49 -4.41
CA LEU A 217 -8.82 12.71 -3.17
C LEU A 217 -8.27 11.31 -3.41
N PHE A 218 -8.21 10.85 -4.66
CA PHE A 218 -7.65 9.54 -4.96
C PHE A 218 -6.11 9.54 -4.82
N ASN A 219 -5.63 8.46 -4.23
CA ASN A 219 -4.23 8.13 -4.07
C ASN A 219 -3.95 6.79 -4.75
N PRO A 220 -3.55 6.80 -6.03
CA PRO A 220 -3.34 5.58 -6.79
C PRO A 220 -2.13 4.83 -6.26
N TYR A 221 -2.29 3.54 -6.06
CA TYR A 221 -1.22 2.61 -5.77
C TYR A 221 -0.65 2.10 -7.08
N GLN A 222 0.66 2.10 -7.18
CA GLN A 222 1.38 1.52 -8.29
C GLN A 222 2.27 0.39 -7.83
N VAL A 223 2.27 -0.67 -8.64
CA VAL A 223 3.26 -1.74 -8.59
C VAL A 223 4.26 -1.49 -9.71
N ILE A 224 5.55 -1.54 -9.39
CA ILE A 224 6.64 -1.28 -10.32
C ILE A 224 7.67 -2.38 -10.18
N VAL A 225 7.98 -3.06 -11.28
CA VAL A 225 8.99 -4.13 -11.32
C VAL A 225 10.37 -3.48 -11.29
N VAL A 226 11.29 -3.99 -10.47
CA VAL A 226 12.66 -3.47 -10.44
C VAL A 226 13.37 -3.83 -11.74
N ASN A 227 14.12 -2.88 -12.32
CA ASN A 227 14.71 -3.07 -13.65
C ASN A 227 15.76 -4.21 -13.66
N PRO A 228 15.50 -5.33 -14.36
CA PRO A 228 16.41 -6.48 -14.38
C PRO A 228 17.73 -6.21 -15.10
N GLN A 229 17.81 -5.17 -15.94
CA GLN A 229 19.08 -4.77 -16.56
C GLN A 229 20.11 -4.30 -15.52
N ARG A 230 19.63 -3.79 -14.38
CA ARG A 230 20.49 -3.38 -13.25
C ARG A 230 20.85 -4.56 -12.36
N TYR A 231 19.96 -5.54 -12.25
CA TYR A 231 20.09 -6.70 -11.37
C TYR A 231 19.59 -8.00 -12.04
N PRO A 232 20.45 -8.72 -12.76
CA PRO A 232 20.05 -9.90 -13.55
C PRO A 232 19.55 -11.09 -12.72
N THR A 233 19.84 -11.11 -11.42
CA THR A 233 19.48 -12.21 -10.50
C THR A 233 18.11 -12.04 -9.86
N LEU A 234 17.42 -10.91 -10.07
CA LEU A 234 16.09 -10.69 -9.51
C LEU A 234 15.04 -11.60 -10.12
N ASN A 235 14.04 -11.97 -9.32
CA ASN A 235 12.91 -12.78 -9.75
C ASN A 235 11.89 -11.96 -10.55
N THR A 236 12.30 -11.48 -11.72
CA THR A 236 11.48 -10.66 -12.63
C THR A 236 10.22 -11.40 -13.09
N LYS A 237 10.31 -12.73 -13.23
CA LYS A 237 9.16 -13.54 -13.64
C LYS A 237 8.08 -13.53 -12.55
N GLY A 238 8.47 -13.75 -11.30
CA GLY A 238 7.54 -13.67 -10.16
C GLY A 238 7.03 -12.26 -9.91
N ALA A 239 7.84 -11.23 -10.16
CA ALA A 239 7.41 -9.83 -10.06
C ALA A 239 6.35 -9.42 -11.10
N ARG A 240 6.26 -10.14 -12.24
CA ARG A 240 5.31 -9.88 -13.34
C ARG A 240 4.06 -10.78 -13.31
N ALA A 241 4.10 -11.86 -12.53
CA ALA A 241 2.98 -12.78 -12.39
C ALA A 241 1.77 -12.05 -11.82
#